data_AF-A0A935E6C6-F1
#
_entry.id   AF-A0A935E6C6-F1
#
_cell.length_a   1.000
_cell.length_b   1.000
_cell.length_c   1.000
_cell.angle_alpha   90.00
_cell.angle_beta   90.00
_cell.angle_gamma   90.00
#
_symmetry.space_group_name_H-M   'P 1'
#
loop_
_entity.id
_entity.type
_entity.pdbx_description
1 polymer ?
#
loop_
_entity_poly.entity_id
_entity_poly.type
_entity_poly.pdbx_seq_one_letter_code
_entity_poly.pdbx_strand_id
1 'polypeptide(L)'
;MDPQVKENKPGKCPICHMDLTPIQSDDTKANELKLSDQQIYLEILPHNHLQLPKIIWNKILRGVLTFDQEKFKRISARAYGRIESCIFKTIGEFIKVNQPVYELYSEEIAIAKQDYISAYQQLNLPEIMEKMLKEYLVAPKQN
;
A
#
# COMPACT_ATOMS: atom_id res chain seq x y z
N MET A 1 -8.37 78.46 -28.64
CA MET A 1 -8.71 77.15 -29.23
C MET A 1 -10.07 76.74 -28.68
N ASP A 2 -11.08 76.62 -29.54
CA ASP A 2 -12.37 76.03 -29.18
C ASP A 2 -12.32 74.53 -29.56
N PRO A 3 -12.45 73.58 -28.61
CA PRO A 3 -12.30 72.15 -28.87
C PRO A 3 -13.32 71.56 -29.86
N GLN A 4 -14.40 72.27 -30.16
CA GLN A 4 -15.52 71.76 -30.95
C GLN A 4 -15.36 71.95 -32.47
N VAL A 5 -14.41 72.78 -32.92
CA VAL A 5 -14.19 73.07 -34.35
C VAL A 5 -13.01 72.25 -34.88
N LYS A 6 -13.30 71.27 -35.75
CA LYS A 6 -12.32 70.43 -36.44
C LYS A 6 -12.40 70.66 -37.94
N GLU A 7 -11.29 71.02 -38.58
CA GLU A 7 -11.20 71.19 -40.03
C GLU A 7 -10.12 70.30 -40.65
N ASN A 8 -10.36 69.85 -41.88
CA ASN A 8 -9.48 68.93 -42.61
C ASN A 8 -8.28 69.65 -43.27
N LYS A 9 -8.20 70.98 -43.19
CA LYS A 9 -7.15 71.79 -43.82
C LYS A 9 -6.47 72.67 -42.77
N PRO A 10 -5.14 72.89 -42.88
CA PRO A 10 -4.44 73.79 -41.97
C PRO A 10 -4.90 75.23 -42.22
N GLY A 11 -5.25 75.94 -41.14
CA GLY A 11 -5.78 77.30 -41.24
C GLY A 11 -6.17 77.91 -39.90
N LYS A 12 -6.77 79.10 -39.95
CA LYS A 12 -7.30 79.81 -38.79
C LYS A 12 -8.72 79.34 -38.48
N CYS A 13 -9.02 79.18 -37.19
CA CYS A 13 -10.36 78.83 -36.74
C CYS A 13 -11.38 79.91 -37.17
N PRO A 14 -12.49 79.55 -37.83
CA PRO A 14 -13.45 80.50 -38.38
C PRO A 14 -14.19 81.33 -37.31
N ILE A 15 -14.21 80.87 -36.06
CA ILE A 15 -14.90 81.54 -34.95
C ILE A 15 -13.96 82.48 -34.21
N CYS A 16 -12.81 81.97 -33.74
CA CYS A 16 -11.90 82.73 -32.88
C CYS A 16 -10.62 83.22 -33.57
N HIS A 17 -10.46 82.96 -34.88
CA HIS A 17 -9.35 83.43 -35.72
C HIS A 17 -7.93 83.07 -35.22
N MET A 18 -7.83 82.11 -34.29
CA MET A 18 -6.56 81.53 -33.82
C MET A 18 -6.17 80.34 -34.70
N ASP A 19 -4.87 80.07 -34.80
CA ASP A 19 -4.35 78.98 -35.63
C ASP A 19 -4.78 77.60 -35.09
N LEU A 20 -5.22 76.72 -36.00
CA LEU A 20 -5.60 75.35 -35.68
C LEU A 20 -4.36 74.47 -35.50
N THR A 21 -4.35 73.66 -34.44
CA THR A 21 -3.32 72.67 -34.18
C THR A 21 -3.68 71.31 -34.78
N PRO A 22 -2.72 70.58 -35.38
CA PRO A 22 -2.99 69.28 -35.98
C PRO A 22 -3.30 68.24 -34.89
N ILE A 23 -4.35 67.45 -35.11
CA ILE A 23 -4.74 66.33 -34.25
C ILE A 23 -4.68 65.05 -35.10
N GLN A 24 -4.09 63.98 -34.57
CA GLN A 24 -4.07 62.68 -35.23
C GLN A 24 -5.42 61.97 -35.05
N SER A 25 -5.95 61.37 -36.13
CA SER A 25 -7.17 60.57 -36.06
C SER A 25 -6.93 59.26 -35.30
N ASP A 26 -7.80 58.92 -34.36
CA ASP A 26 -7.75 57.63 -33.67
C ASP A 26 -8.28 56.51 -34.57
N ASP A 27 -7.37 55.67 -35.07
CA ASP A 27 -7.67 54.42 -35.80
C ASP A 27 -7.99 53.25 -34.85
N THR A 28 -8.92 53.46 -33.90
CA THR A 28 -9.35 52.38 -32.99
C THR A 28 -10.40 51.49 -33.64
N LYS A 29 -10.14 50.19 -33.75
CA LYS A 29 -11.11 49.20 -34.25
C LYS A 29 -12.21 48.94 -33.23
N ALA A 30 -13.39 48.50 -33.69
CA ALA A 30 -14.45 48.06 -32.78
C ALA A 30 -13.95 46.89 -31.92
N ASN A 31 -14.17 46.96 -30.59
CA ASN A 31 -13.64 46.07 -29.52
C ASN A 31 -12.20 46.27 -29.05
N GLU A 32 -11.53 47.37 -29.41
CA GLU A 32 -10.22 47.73 -28.82
C GLU A 32 -10.32 49.00 -27.98
N LEU A 33 -9.73 48.97 -26.79
CA LEU A 33 -9.55 50.14 -25.93
C LEU A 33 -8.10 50.58 -26.02
N LYS A 34 -7.88 51.79 -26.52
CA LYS A 34 -6.55 52.42 -26.56
C LYS A 34 -6.38 53.31 -25.34
N LEU A 35 -5.41 52.97 -24.50
CA LEU A 35 -5.06 53.74 -23.31
C LEU A 35 -3.78 54.54 -23.59
N SER A 36 -3.69 55.76 -23.06
CA SER A 36 -2.47 56.56 -23.08
C SER A 36 -1.46 56.04 -22.05
N ASP A 37 -0.18 56.34 -22.24
CA ASP A 37 0.89 55.89 -21.32
C ASP A 37 0.64 56.33 -19.86
N GLN A 38 0.03 57.50 -19.68
CA GLN A 38 -0.37 58.01 -18.35
C GLN A 38 -1.54 57.22 -17.76
N GLN A 39 -2.47 56.74 -18.59
CA GLN A 39 -3.61 55.92 -18.14
C GLN A 39 -3.17 54.52 -17.76
N ILE A 40 -2.25 53.91 -18.52
CA ILE A 40 -1.63 52.62 -18.18
C ILE A 40 -0.83 52.73 -16.88
N TYR A 41 -0.12 53.85 -16.67
CA TYR A 41 0.66 54.05 -15.44
C TYR A 41 -0.20 54.17 -14.18
N LEU A 42 -1.41 54.73 -14.30
CA LEU A 42 -2.38 54.86 -13.19
C LEU A 42 -3.23 53.58 -13.01
N GLU A 43 -3.04 52.58 -13.86
CA GLU A 43 -3.83 51.35 -13.87
C GLU A 43 -3.36 50.39 -12.80
N ILE A 44 -4.09 50.31 -11.68
CA ILE A 44 -3.88 49.31 -10.64
C ILE A 44 -4.74 48.09 -10.98
N LEU A 45 -4.40 47.37 -12.05
CA LEU A 45 -5.05 46.10 -12.37
C LEU A 45 -4.05 44.94 -12.30
N PRO A 46 -4.31 43.92 -11.45
CA PRO A 46 -3.49 42.73 -11.42
C PRO A 46 -3.73 41.91 -12.70
N HIS A 47 -2.72 41.85 -13.56
CA HIS A 47 -2.74 41.04 -14.76
C HIS A 47 -2.08 39.70 -14.48
N ASN A 48 -2.85 38.63 -14.57
CA ASN A 48 -2.32 37.27 -14.47
C ASN A 48 -2.17 36.69 -15.87
N HIS A 49 -0.96 36.31 -16.24
CA HIS A 49 -0.72 35.54 -17.46
C HIS A 49 -1.39 34.17 -17.35
N LEU A 50 -1.99 33.70 -18.44
CA LEU A 50 -2.54 32.36 -18.53
C LEU A 50 -1.42 31.33 -18.34
N GLN A 51 -1.46 30.65 -17.19
CA GLN A 51 -0.69 29.45 -16.94
C GLN A 51 -1.67 28.28 -16.93
N LEU A 52 -1.37 27.20 -17.65
CA LEU A 52 -2.13 25.95 -17.54
C LEU A 52 -1.87 25.38 -16.14
N PRO A 53 -2.84 25.42 -15.20
CA PRO A 53 -2.57 24.98 -13.85
C PRO A 53 -2.37 23.47 -13.84
N LYS A 54 -1.24 23.01 -13.30
CA LYS A 54 -1.06 21.60 -12.96
C LYS A 54 -1.94 21.31 -11.75
N ILE A 55 -3.02 20.57 -11.94
CA ILE A 55 -3.94 20.21 -10.86
C ILE A 55 -3.21 19.22 -9.93
N ILE A 56 -2.92 19.67 -8.71
CA ILE A 56 -2.32 18.83 -7.66
C ILE A 56 -3.45 18.34 -6.77
N TRP A 57 -3.80 17.06 -6.91
CA TRP A 57 -4.80 16.43 -6.07
C TRP A 57 -4.21 16.11 -4.69
N ASN A 58 -4.69 16.78 -3.66
CA ASN A 58 -4.37 16.45 -2.27
C ASN A 58 -5.49 15.58 -1.68
N LYS A 59 -5.19 14.31 -1.37
CA LYS A 59 -6.14 13.42 -0.71
C LYS A 59 -5.55 12.92 0.61
N ILE A 60 -6.25 13.20 1.70
CA ILE A 60 -5.88 12.70 3.03
C ILE A 60 -6.49 11.30 3.16
N LEU A 61 -5.64 10.28 3.21
CA LEU A 61 -6.05 8.89 3.43
C LEU A 61 -5.82 8.53 4.89
N ARG A 62 -6.83 7.95 5.53
CA ARG A 62 -6.73 7.41 6.89
C ARG A 62 -6.61 5.90 6.80
N GLY A 63 -5.55 5.35 7.38
CA GLY A 63 -5.31 3.92 7.45
C GLY A 63 -5.38 3.43 8.90
N VAL A 64 -5.49 2.11 9.05
CA VAL A 64 -5.36 1.43 10.35
C VAL A 64 -4.13 0.53 10.26
N LEU A 65 -3.35 0.47 11.33
CA LEU A 65 -2.24 -0.46 11.44
C LEU A 65 -2.77 -1.87 11.68
N THR A 66 -2.40 -2.80 10.81
CA THR A 66 -2.81 -4.20 10.90
C THR A 66 -1.58 -5.10 10.92
N PHE A 67 -1.75 -6.35 11.36
CA PHE A 67 -0.70 -7.35 11.30
C PHE A 67 -0.28 -7.64 9.86
N ASP A 68 1.01 -7.91 9.68
CA ASP A 68 1.57 -8.41 8.43
C ASP A 68 1.09 -9.86 8.20
N GLN A 69 0.24 -10.03 7.18
CA GLN A 69 -0.38 -11.32 6.87
C GLN A 69 0.64 -12.35 6.40
N GLU A 70 1.77 -11.93 5.81
CA GLU A 70 2.83 -12.85 5.37
C GLU A 70 3.63 -13.42 6.53
N LYS A 71 3.71 -12.67 7.64
CA LYS A 71 4.41 -13.10 8.87
C LYS A 71 3.50 -13.83 9.84
N PHE A 72 2.21 -13.96 9.54
CA PHE A 72 1.25 -14.67 10.40
C PHE A 72 1.36 -16.19 10.20
N LYS A 73 1.59 -16.94 11.28
CA LYS A 73 1.63 -18.41 11.26
C LYS A 73 0.66 -18.98 12.29
N ARG A 74 -0.08 -20.01 11.88
CA ARG A 74 -0.93 -20.84 12.75
C ARG A 74 -0.31 -22.22 12.89
N ILE A 75 -0.07 -22.65 14.12
CA ILE A 75 0.50 -23.98 14.42
C ILE A 75 -0.65 -24.87 14.88
N SER A 76 -0.90 -25.95 14.15
CA SER A 76 -1.86 -26.99 14.52
C SER A 76 -1.14 -28.28 14.89
N ALA A 77 -1.73 -29.07 15.78
CA ALA A 77 -1.26 -30.43 16.05
C ALA A 77 -1.40 -31.30 14.78
N ARG A 78 -0.46 -32.23 14.58
CA ARG A 78 -0.46 -33.18 13.45
C ARG A 78 -1.14 -34.52 13.77
N ALA A 79 -1.41 -34.77 15.05
CA ALA A 79 -2.05 -35.97 15.54
C ALA A 79 -3.02 -35.59 16.65
N TYR A 80 -4.03 -36.42 16.86
CA TYR A 80 -4.95 -36.28 17.98
C TYR A 80 -4.25 -36.65 19.28
N GLY A 81 -4.66 -35.99 20.37
CA GLY A 81 -4.08 -36.23 21.67
C GLY A 81 -4.67 -35.36 22.76
N ARG A 82 -4.27 -35.68 23.99
CA ARG A 82 -4.57 -34.90 25.19
C ARG A 82 -3.45 -33.89 25.42
N ILE A 83 -3.82 -32.65 25.72
CA ILE A 83 -2.84 -31.63 26.10
C ILE A 83 -2.39 -31.94 27.54
N GLU A 84 -1.08 -32.12 27.73
CA GLU A 84 -0.48 -32.36 29.04
C GLU A 84 -0.13 -31.04 29.73
N SER A 85 0.47 -30.10 28.98
CA SER A 85 0.86 -28.80 29.51
C SER A 85 0.73 -27.71 28.45
N CYS A 86 0.26 -26.53 28.88
CA CYS A 86 0.28 -25.30 28.09
C CYS A 86 1.22 -24.31 28.73
N ILE A 87 2.28 -23.95 28.01
CA ILE A 87 3.32 -23.04 28.50
C ILE A 87 2.84 -21.59 28.37
N PHE A 88 2.20 -21.27 27.25
CA PHE A 88 1.56 -19.98 27.01
C PHE A 88 0.05 -20.12 27.17
N LYS A 89 -0.53 -19.28 28.04
CA LYS A 89 -1.96 -19.34 28.38
C LYS A 89 -2.71 -18.06 28.02
N THR A 90 -1.98 -16.99 27.70
CA THR A 90 -2.57 -15.67 27.44
C THR A 90 -2.22 -15.18 26.03
N ILE A 91 -3.15 -14.43 25.44
CA ILE A 91 -2.98 -13.83 24.12
C ILE A 91 -2.12 -12.57 24.28
N GLY A 92 -1.07 -12.45 23.47
CA GLY A 92 -0.17 -11.27 23.47
C GLY A 92 1.18 -11.51 24.16
N GLU A 93 1.42 -12.69 24.73
CA GLU A 93 2.75 -13.08 25.19
C GLU A 93 3.73 -13.20 24.01
N PHE A 94 4.97 -12.73 24.22
CA PHE A 94 6.03 -12.82 23.23
C PHE A 94 6.67 -14.20 23.22
N ILE A 95 6.82 -14.78 22.03
CA ILE A 95 7.41 -16.11 21.82
C ILE A 95 8.66 -16.02 20.94
N LYS A 96 9.67 -16.85 21.24
CA LYS A 96 10.86 -17.02 20.40
C LYS A 96 10.71 -18.22 19.47
N VAL A 97 11.45 -18.22 18.37
CA VAL A 97 11.54 -19.38 17.47
C VAL A 97 12.12 -20.57 18.25
N ASN A 98 11.55 -21.76 18.04
CA ASN A 98 11.89 -23.02 18.73
C ASN A 98 11.55 -23.06 20.23
N GLN A 99 10.76 -22.11 20.73
CA GLN A 99 10.23 -22.20 22.09
C GLN A 99 9.02 -23.15 22.13
N PRO A 100 8.97 -24.12 23.06
CA PRO A 100 7.84 -25.03 23.18
C PRO A 100 6.57 -24.26 23.58
N VAL A 101 5.44 -24.57 22.93
CA VAL A 101 4.16 -23.87 23.15
C VAL A 101 3.22 -24.70 24.03
N TYR A 102 3.13 -26.00 23.74
CA TYR A 102 2.35 -26.98 24.48
C TYR A 102 2.97 -28.37 24.36
N GLU A 103 2.64 -29.24 25.32
CA GLU A 103 2.95 -30.67 25.27
C GLU A 103 1.66 -31.45 25.02
N LEU A 104 1.74 -32.42 24.11
CA LEU A 104 0.60 -33.22 23.67
C LEU A 104 0.95 -34.70 23.78
N TYR A 105 0.14 -35.45 24.51
CA TYR A 105 0.19 -36.90 24.52
C TYR A 105 -0.78 -37.46 23.48
N SER A 106 -0.26 -38.22 22.52
CA SER A 106 -1.07 -38.91 21.50
C SER A 106 -1.08 -40.40 21.76
N GLU A 107 -2.26 -40.93 22.06
CA GLU A 107 -2.47 -42.37 22.28
C GLU A 107 -2.21 -43.17 20.99
N GLU A 108 -2.66 -42.66 19.84
CA GLU A 108 -2.43 -43.27 18.52
C GLU A 108 -0.93 -43.47 18.24
N ILE A 109 -0.12 -42.43 18.49
CA ILE A 109 1.34 -42.52 18.30
C ILE A 109 1.97 -43.48 19.32
N ALA A 110 1.48 -43.50 20.56
CA ALA A 110 2.00 -44.39 21.59
C ALA A 110 1.78 -45.88 21.22
N ILE A 111 0.59 -46.21 20.72
CA ILE A 111 0.25 -47.56 20.24
C ILE A 111 1.11 -47.91 19.02
N ALA A 112 1.16 -47.04 18.01
CA ALA A 112 1.95 -47.28 16.80
C ALA A 112 3.44 -47.51 17.10
N LYS A 113 3.99 -46.79 18.09
CA LYS A 113 5.35 -47.00 18.56
C LYS A 113 5.54 -48.36 19.21
N GLN A 114 4.60 -48.77 20.06
CA GLN A 114 4.66 -50.08 20.72
C GLN A 114 4.60 -51.22 19.69
N ASP A 115 3.68 -51.13 18.74
CA ASP A 115 3.53 -52.10 17.65
C ASP A 115 4.80 -52.19 16.81
N TYR A 116 5.41 -51.05 16.47
CA TYR A 116 6.69 -51.01 15.75
C TYR A 116 7.81 -51.72 16.53
N ILE A 117 7.94 -51.45 17.83
CA ILE A 117 8.96 -52.08 18.68
C ILE A 117 8.73 -53.59 18.76
N SER A 118 7.48 -54.04 18.91
CA SER A 118 7.14 -55.46 18.95
C SER A 118 7.45 -56.16 17.62
N ALA A 119 7.12 -55.54 16.49
CA ALA A 119 7.45 -56.06 15.16
C ALA A 119 8.98 -56.14 14.95
N TYR A 120 9.72 -55.11 15.38
CA TYR A 120 11.19 -55.08 15.31
C TYR A 120 11.84 -56.19 16.16
N GLN A 121 11.32 -56.45 17.35
CA GLN A 121 11.80 -57.54 18.21
C GLN A 121 11.56 -58.92 17.57
N GLN A 122 10.39 -59.13 16.97
CA GLN A 122 10.08 -60.37 16.24
C GLN A 122 11.02 -60.62 15.05
N LEU A 123 11.42 -59.56 14.33
CA LEU A 123 12.40 -59.65 13.25
C LEU A 123 13.83 -59.95 13.74
N ASN A 124 14.15 -59.63 14.99
CA ASN A 124 15.43 -59.95 15.63
C ASN A 124 15.42 -61.30 16.37
N LEU A 125 14.28 -61.99 16.41
CA LEU A 125 14.12 -63.34 16.94
C LEU A 125 14.45 -64.52 15.96
N PRO A 126 14.87 -64.38 14.68
CA PRO A 126 14.97 -65.52 13.77
C PRO A 126 16.02 -66.55 14.23
N GLU A 127 17.13 -66.13 14.86
CA GLU A 127 18.11 -67.08 15.38
C GLU A 127 17.60 -67.88 16.58
N ILE A 128 16.83 -67.26 17.49
CA ILE A 128 16.28 -67.94 18.66
C ILE A 128 15.11 -68.84 18.24
N MET A 129 14.25 -68.37 17.34
CA MET A 129 13.11 -69.15 16.84
C MET A 129 13.58 -70.37 16.05
N GLU A 130 14.62 -70.26 15.22
CA GLU A 130 15.22 -71.42 14.55
C GLU A 130 15.82 -72.43 15.54
N LYS A 131 16.49 -71.94 16.59
CA LYS A 131 17.10 -72.80 17.62
C LYS A 131 16.03 -73.52 18.45
N MET A 132 14.97 -72.81 18.83
CA MET A 132 13.83 -73.37 19.56
C MET A 132 13.03 -74.36 18.70
N LEU A 133 12.86 -74.10 17.40
CA LEU A 133 12.23 -75.05 16.46
C LEU A 133 13.06 -76.33 16.30
N LYS A 134 14.39 -76.21 16.20
CA LYS A 134 15.28 -77.38 16.14
C LYS A 134 15.23 -78.19 17.43
N GLU A 135 15.22 -77.54 18.60
CA GLU A 135 15.07 -78.22 19.89
C GLU A 135 13.68 -78.88 20.04
N TYR A 136 12.60 -78.25 19.55
CA TYR A 136 11.26 -78.84 19.55
C TYR A 136 11.12 -80.06 18.64
N LEU A 137 11.80 -80.05 17.48
CA LEU A 137 11.81 -81.20 16.55
C LEU A 137 12.62 -82.38 17.08
N VAL A 138 13.58 -82.13 17.98
CA VAL A 138 14.41 -83.16 18.62
C VAL A 138 13.78 -83.67 19.94
N ALA A 139 12.80 -82.96 20.50
CA ALA A 139 12.10 -83.40 21.70
C ALA A 139 11.34 -84.73 21.44
N PRO A 140 11.52 -85.76 22.28
CA PRO A 140 10.82 -87.02 22.11
C PRO A 140 9.32 -86.78 22.29
N LYS A 141 8.53 -87.19 21.29
CA LYS A 141 7.06 -87.21 21.41
C LYS A 141 6.71 -88.01 22.66
N GLN A 142 6.18 -87.33 23.68
CA GLN A 142 5.62 -88.00 24.83
C GLN A 142 4.39 -88.77 24.36
N ASN A 143 4.46 -90.10 24.50
CA ASN A 143 3.33 -91.01 24.37
C ASN A 143 2.32 -90.79 25.50
#